data_AF-A0AB35M111-F1
#
_entry.id   AF-A0AB35M111-F1
#
_cell.length_a   1.000
_cell.length_b   1.000
_cell.length_c   1.000
_cell.angle_alpha   90.00
_cell.angle_beta   90.00
_cell.angle_gamma   90.00
#
_symmetry.space_group_name_H-M   'P 1'
#
loop_
_entity.id
_entity.type
_entity.pdbx_description
1 polymer ?
#
loop_
_entity_poly.entity_id
_entity_poly.type
_entity_poly.pdbx_seq_one_letter_code
_entity_poly.pdbx_strand_id
1 'polypeptide(L)'
;MSNLIDFKQAQLKQFDLLALDILAYPERYLQFDSIADFYQAQWLDDFPKGTTWCSTGLDDGAEHFYAKIEFYGHYLTIYSHETYAAEFGIIHTE
;
A
#
# COMPACT_ATOMS: atom_id res chain seq x y z
N MET A 1 3.38 2.70 -31.90
CA MET A 1 3.77 1.91 -30.72
C MET A 1 3.62 2.79 -29.47
N SER A 2 2.38 3.07 -29.04
CA SER A 2 2.11 4.00 -27.93
C SER A 2 1.51 3.31 -26.69
N ASN A 3 0.76 2.22 -26.88
CA ASN A 3 -0.04 1.57 -25.82
C ASN A 3 0.69 1.18 -24.52
N LEU A 4 2.00 0.90 -24.55
CA LEU A 4 2.73 0.47 -23.34
C LEU A 4 3.04 1.62 -22.37
N ILE A 5 3.27 2.83 -22.89
CA ILE A 5 3.57 4.00 -22.07
C ILE A 5 2.29 4.48 -21.39
N ASP A 6 1.20 4.54 -22.16
CA ASP A 6 -0.13 4.90 -21.65
C ASP A 6 -0.63 3.90 -20.59
N PHE A 7 -0.39 2.60 -20.81
CA PHE A 7 -0.76 1.55 -19.85
C PHE A 7 0.00 1.69 -18.53
N LYS A 8 1.32 1.90 -18.57
CA LYS A 8 2.11 2.09 -17.35
C LYS A 8 1.70 3.34 -16.59
N GLN A 9 1.41 4.43 -17.29
CA GLN A 9 0.89 5.66 -16.67
C GLN A 9 -0.50 5.45 -16.05
N ALA A 10 -1.38 4.69 -16.69
CA ALA A 10 -2.69 4.35 -16.13
C ALA A 10 -2.55 3.51 -14.86
N GLN A 11 -1.65 2.53 -14.85
CA GLN A 11 -1.37 1.72 -13.65
C GLN A 11 -0.78 2.54 -12.51
N LEU A 12 0.17 3.44 -12.79
CA LEU A 12 0.73 4.35 -11.79
C LEU A 12 -0.38 5.22 -11.19
N LYS A 13 -1.21 5.82 -12.05
CA LYS A 13 -2.34 6.63 -11.58
C LYS A 13 -3.34 5.82 -10.74
N GLN A 14 -3.58 4.56 -11.09
CA GLN A 14 -4.41 3.66 -10.28
C GLN A 14 -3.81 3.45 -8.88
N PHE A 15 -2.50 3.19 -8.81
CA PHE A 15 -1.77 3.08 -7.54
C PHE A 15 -1.90 4.36 -6.71
N ASP A 16 -1.63 5.52 -7.33
CA ASP A 16 -1.69 6.83 -6.67
C ASP A 16 -3.07 7.12 -6.09
N LEU A 17 -4.13 6.87 -6.87
CA LEU A 17 -5.50 7.12 -6.43
C LEU A 17 -5.87 6.26 -5.23
N LEU A 18 -5.52 4.97 -5.26
CA LEU A 18 -5.81 4.06 -4.15
C LEU A 18 -4.99 4.41 -2.90
N ALA A 19 -3.71 4.74 -3.07
CA ALA A 19 -2.85 5.16 -1.98
C ALA A 19 -3.33 6.46 -1.32
N LEU A 20 -3.78 7.43 -2.11
CA LEU A 20 -4.37 8.67 -1.62
C LEU A 20 -5.70 8.44 -0.91
N ASP A 21 -6.52 7.49 -1.36
CA ASP A 21 -7.78 7.17 -0.69
C ASP A 21 -7.55 6.50 0.68
N ILE A 22 -6.56 5.59 0.75
CA ILE A 22 -6.12 4.97 2.01
C ILE A 22 -5.57 6.04 2.97
N LEU A 23 -4.81 7.01 2.46
CA LEU A 23 -4.31 8.14 3.26
C LEU A 23 -5.44 9.04 3.79
N ALA A 24 -6.45 9.29 2.98
CA ALA A 24 -7.57 10.13 3.35
C ALA A 24 -8.50 9.44 4.36
N TYR A 25 -8.64 8.12 4.28
CA TYR A 25 -9.55 7.33 5.10
C TYR A 25 -8.91 6.06 5.67
N PRO A 26 -7.81 6.16 6.44
CA PRO A 26 -7.08 4.99 6.92
C PRO A 26 -7.96 4.06 7.75
N GLU A 27 -8.89 4.60 8.54
CA GLU A 27 -9.85 3.83 9.34
C GLU A 27 -10.78 2.91 8.55
N ARG A 28 -10.95 3.13 7.24
CA ARG A 28 -11.80 2.29 6.36
C ARG A 28 -11.04 1.10 5.78
N TYR A 29 -9.73 1.23 5.65
CA TYR A 29 -8.87 0.27 4.96
C TYR A 29 -7.98 -0.50 5.93
N LEU A 30 -7.54 0.17 6.99
CA LEU A 30 -6.50 -0.27 7.91
C LEU A 30 -7.14 -0.73 9.21
N GLN A 31 -7.97 -1.78 9.14
CA GLN A 31 -8.65 -2.39 10.28
C GLN A 31 -8.21 -3.85 10.37
N PHE A 32 -6.97 -4.10 10.78
CA PHE A 32 -6.42 -5.46 10.83
C PHE A 32 -6.33 -5.94 12.28
N ASP A 33 -6.85 -7.13 12.56
CA ASP A 33 -6.62 -7.83 13.83
C ASP A 33 -5.35 -8.70 13.79
N SER A 34 -4.82 -8.99 12.59
CA SER A 34 -3.65 -9.87 12.39
C SER A 34 -3.00 -9.64 11.01
N ILE A 35 -1.75 -10.10 10.81
CA ILE A 35 -1.07 -10.03 9.49
C ILE A 35 -1.91 -10.72 8.41
N ALA A 36 -2.59 -11.82 8.76
CA ALA A 36 -3.45 -12.53 7.81
C ALA A 36 -4.58 -11.64 7.25
N ASP A 37 -5.14 -10.75 8.07
CA ASP A 37 -6.21 -9.84 7.66
C ASP A 37 -5.70 -8.84 6.61
N PHE A 38 -4.48 -8.31 6.80
CA PHE A 38 -3.81 -7.50 5.79
C PHE A 38 -3.68 -8.26 4.46
N TYR A 39 -3.15 -9.48 4.44
CA TYR A 39 -3.02 -10.26 3.20
C TYR A 39 -4.34 -10.70 2.58
N GLN A 40 -5.44 -10.71 3.34
CA GLN A 40 -6.79 -11.02 2.85
C GLN A 40 -7.58 -9.78 2.42
N ALA A 41 -7.04 -8.59 2.63
CA ALA A 41 -7.71 -7.35 2.33
C ALA A 41 -8.03 -7.24 0.83
N GLN A 42 -9.31 -7.11 0.49
CA GLN A 42 -9.75 -7.07 -0.90
C GLN A 42 -9.17 -5.89 -1.69
N TRP A 43 -8.95 -4.77 -1.01
CA TRP A 43 -8.36 -3.57 -1.62
C TRP A 43 -6.89 -3.77 -2.05
N LEU A 44 -6.21 -4.82 -1.58
CA LEU A 44 -4.88 -5.17 -2.11
C LEU A 44 -4.95 -5.65 -3.56
N ASP A 45 -6.03 -6.32 -3.97
CA ASP A 45 -6.22 -6.78 -5.36
C ASP A 45 -6.55 -5.62 -6.31
N ASP A 46 -7.01 -4.49 -5.77
CA ASP A 46 -7.30 -3.26 -6.51
C ASP A 46 -6.02 -2.51 -6.93
N PHE A 47 -4.86 -2.86 -6.38
CA PHE A 47 -3.58 -2.34 -6.87
C PHE A 47 -3.24 -2.92 -8.26
N PRO A 48 -2.49 -2.18 -9.08
CA PRO A 48 -2.07 -2.67 -10.38
C PRO A 48 -1.23 -3.95 -10.26
N LYS A 49 -1.40 -4.83 -11.25
CA LYS A 49 -0.61 -6.07 -11.32
C LYS A 49 0.89 -5.76 -11.37
N GLY A 50 1.64 -6.37 -10.46
CA GLY A 50 3.08 -6.12 -10.28
C GLY A 50 3.40 -5.28 -9.05
N THR A 51 2.40 -4.80 -8.31
CA THR A 51 2.61 -4.25 -6.96
C THR A 51 3.16 -5.32 -6.04
N THR A 52 4.15 -4.93 -5.24
CA THR A 52 4.75 -5.78 -4.21
C THR A 52 4.39 -5.23 -2.85
N TRP A 53 4.05 -6.09 -1.90
CA TRP A 53 3.77 -5.68 -0.52
C TRP A 53 4.41 -6.62 0.49
N CYS A 54 4.84 -6.04 1.60
CA CYS A 54 5.46 -6.73 2.71
C CYS A 54 4.89 -6.17 4.01
N SER A 55 4.60 -7.03 4.98
CA SER A 55 4.17 -6.61 6.32
C SER A 55 5.02 -7.28 7.40
N THR A 56 5.16 -6.60 8.53
CA THR A 56 5.78 -7.10 9.76
C THR A 56 4.97 -6.64 10.97
N GLY A 57 5.01 -7.43 12.04
CA GLY A 57 4.71 -6.92 13.37
C GLY A 57 3.32 -7.16 13.96
N LEU A 58 2.57 -8.20 13.56
CA LEU A 58 1.36 -8.65 14.30
C LEU A 58 1.49 -10.03 14.96
N ASP A 59 2.42 -10.89 14.55
CA ASP A 59 2.56 -12.23 15.12
C ASP A 59 3.60 -12.24 16.26
N ASP A 60 3.10 -12.44 17.48
CA ASP A 60 3.77 -12.86 18.72
C ASP A 60 5.02 -12.06 19.18
N GLY A 61 4.86 -10.73 19.35
CA GLY A 61 5.81 -9.92 20.14
C GLY A 61 6.23 -8.58 19.55
N ALA A 62 5.69 -8.18 18.41
CA ALA A 62 5.93 -6.85 17.87
C ALA A 62 4.92 -5.84 18.43
N GLU A 63 5.43 -4.72 18.94
CA GLU A 63 4.61 -3.66 19.51
C GLU A 63 3.85 -2.86 18.45
N HIS A 64 4.26 -2.93 17.18
CA HIS A 64 3.72 -2.12 16.09
C HIS A 64 3.61 -2.90 14.77
N PHE A 65 2.47 -2.76 14.09
CA PHE A 65 2.31 -3.20 12.71
C PHE A 65 3.00 -2.23 11.76
N TYR A 66 3.66 -2.79 10.76
CA TYR A 66 4.23 -2.04 9.65
C TYR A 66 4.00 -2.80 8.34
N ALA A 67 3.47 -2.14 7.33
CA ALA A 67 3.39 -2.66 5.98
C ALA A 67 3.91 -1.67 4.96
N LYS A 68 4.50 -2.17 3.90
CA LYS A 68 5.02 -1.38 2.79
C LYS A 68 4.53 -1.99 1.50
N ILE A 69 3.93 -1.16 0.67
CA ILE A 69 3.37 -1.49 -0.63
C ILE A 69 4.11 -0.65 -1.66
N GLU A 70 4.64 -1.25 -2.73
CA GLU A 70 5.51 -0.59 -3.70
C GLU A 70 5.12 -0.94 -5.14
N PHE A 71 5.13 0.06 -6.01
CA PHE A 71 4.86 -0.11 -7.44
C PHE A 71 5.62 0.92 -8.27
N TYR A 72 6.54 0.47 -9.13
CA TYR A 72 7.32 1.31 -10.05
C TYR A 72 7.88 2.61 -9.45
N GLY A 73 8.46 2.53 -8.25
CA GLY A 73 9.05 3.68 -7.54
C GLY A 73 8.05 4.47 -6.70
N HIS A 74 6.76 4.17 -6.74
CA HIS A 74 5.78 4.70 -5.80
C HIS A 74 5.67 3.76 -4.62
N TYR A 75 5.45 4.30 -3.42
CA TYR A 75 5.26 3.49 -2.23
C TYR A 75 4.15 4.04 -1.35
N LEU A 76 3.50 3.12 -0.64
CA LEU A 76 2.59 3.38 0.45
C LEU A 76 3.08 2.58 1.66
N THR A 77 3.45 3.29 2.70
CA THR A 77 3.82 2.72 4.00
C THR A 77 2.65 2.85 4.94
N ILE A 78 2.35 1.80 5.70
CA ILE A 78 1.31 1.76 6.72
C ILE A 78 1.99 1.42 8.05
N TYR A 79 1.60 2.08 9.14
CA TYR A 79 2.12 1.80 10.47
C TYR A 79 1.06 1.99 11.55
N SER A 80 1.10 1.16 12.60
CA SER A 80 0.21 1.26 13.76
C SER A 80 1.03 1.54 15.03
N HIS A 81 1.12 2.81 15.43
CA HIS A 81 1.77 3.19 16.70
C HIS A 81 0.73 3.38 17.82
N GLU A 82 -0.29 4.21 17.55
CA GLU A 82 -1.46 4.43 18.42
C GLU A 82 -2.76 4.46 17.61
N THR A 83 -2.66 4.88 16.35
CA THR A 83 -3.70 4.80 15.32
C THR A 83 -3.05 4.25 14.05
N TYR A 84 -3.87 3.71 13.14
CA TYR A 84 -3.39 3.39 11.80
C TYR A 84 -3.11 4.67 11.01
N ALA A 85 -1.87 4.83 10.61
CA ALA A 85 -1.43 5.91 9.74
C ALA A 85 -0.79 5.32 8.48
N ALA A 86 -0.87 6.10 7.41
CA ALA A 86 -0.22 5.78 6.15
C ALA A 86 0.64 6.95 5.68
N GLU A 87 1.64 6.64 4.87
CA GLU A 87 2.51 7.59 4.20
C GLU A 87 2.66 7.16 2.74
N PHE A 88 2.37 8.05 1.81
CA PHE A 88 2.60 7.82 0.38
C PHE A 88 3.78 8.67 -0.08
N GLY A 89 4.63 8.08 -0.92
CA GLY A 89 5.76 8.79 -1.51
C GLY A 89 6.22 8.20 -2.83
N ILE A 90 7.16 8.92 -3.46
CA ILE A 90 7.77 8.55 -4.74
C ILE A 90 9.29 8.49 -4.53
N ILE A 91 9.86 7.32 -4.80
CA ILE A 91 11.30 7.07 -4.86
C ILE A 91 11.80 7.63 -6.18
N HIS A 92 12.41 8.80 -6.13
CA HIS A 92 13.22 9.31 -7.23
C HIS A 92 14.56 8.56 -7.23
N THR A 93 14.68 7.51 -8.03
CA THR A 93 16.00 6.99 -8.39
C THR A 93 16.62 7.96 -9.40
N GLU A 94 17.59 8.75 -8.93
CA GLU A 94 18.44 9.63 -9.75
C GLU A 94 19.24 8.85 -10.82
#